data_AF-A0A7K1F2A3-F1
#
_entry.id   AF-A0A7K1F2A3-F1
#
_cell.length_a   1.000
_cell.length_b   1.000
_cell.length_c   1.000
_cell.angle_alpha   90.00
_cell.angle_beta   90.00
_cell.angle_gamma   90.00
#
_symmetry.space_group_name_H-M   'P 1'
#
loop_
_entity.id
_entity.type
_entity.pdbx_description
1 polymer ?
#
loop_
_entity_poly.entity_id
_entity_poly.type
_entity_poly.pdbx_seq_one_letter_code
_entity_poly.pdbx_strand_id
1 'polypeptide(L)'
;MTIFTVGEKFEVELGPVAHGGHVVARHEGRVIFVRHGIPGEIVIVEVTGVSKNFARGDVIEVLVPSEHRVEPPCRFAKECGGCDFQHIDVAQQRNMKKAVIIEQFARLAKRDVEVEVIDLGQHTGWRTRMRYAVDGEGHVGLRGAKSHDVVRLDKCVIAHESIQPPRGNFSHTSEIEMAISSEGEVRGFRDGRLDDDLSNGSSSITEMVHGTRFNIDPKGFWQVHPRAASMFVNTLLEFAQMKPGDHVLDLYGGAGLFAAFALEEVGPGGRVELVDSTATSVRDAARNFPALKAHVGEVLRVLRSLKRADVILLDPPRTGAGRPVLEQIAKLKPRRVVYVACDPASLARDVATFAELGYELAELRAFDAFPMTHHVEQIAAFTLA
;
A
#
# COMPACT_ATOMS: atom_id res chain seq x y z
N MET A 1 10.64 -33.63 -18.99
CA MET A 1 10.10 -32.61 -18.08
C MET A 1 8.98 -31.92 -18.82
N THR A 2 7.76 -31.96 -18.30
CA THR A 2 6.61 -31.32 -18.93
C THR A 2 6.80 -29.81 -18.93
N ILE A 3 6.64 -29.22 -20.11
CA ILE A 3 6.79 -27.79 -20.32
C ILE A 3 5.38 -27.22 -20.41
N PHE A 4 4.98 -26.43 -19.41
CA PHE A 4 3.76 -25.66 -19.51
C PHE A 4 3.76 -24.85 -20.81
N THR A 5 2.62 -24.79 -21.48
CA THR A 5 2.41 -23.99 -22.68
C THR A 5 1.31 -22.97 -22.40
N VAL A 6 1.44 -21.74 -22.91
CA VAL A 6 0.38 -20.73 -22.78
C VAL A 6 -0.90 -21.25 -23.45
N GLY A 7 -2.03 -21.13 -22.76
CA GLY A 7 -3.34 -21.67 -23.18
C GLY A 7 -3.59 -23.13 -22.77
N GLU A 8 -2.59 -23.82 -22.19
CA GLU A 8 -2.78 -25.14 -21.61
C GLU A 8 -3.75 -25.09 -20.43
N LYS A 9 -4.62 -26.10 -20.34
CA LYS A 9 -5.69 -26.19 -19.34
C LYS A 9 -5.59 -27.51 -18.59
N PHE A 10 -5.66 -27.45 -17.27
CA PHE A 10 -5.63 -28.65 -16.43
C PHE A 10 -6.37 -28.43 -15.12
N GLU A 11 -6.85 -29.54 -14.55
CA GLU A 11 -7.41 -29.59 -13.21
C GLU A 11 -6.28 -29.57 -12.15
N VAL A 12 -6.47 -28.80 -11.09
CA VAL A 12 -5.54 -28.76 -9.96
C VAL A 12 -6.25 -28.36 -8.67
N GLU A 13 -5.75 -28.87 -7.54
CA GLU A 13 -6.11 -28.38 -6.21
C GLU A 13 -5.22 -27.19 -5.83
N LEU A 14 -5.84 -26.10 -5.37
CA LEU A 14 -5.15 -24.89 -4.97
C LEU A 14 -4.60 -25.02 -3.55
N GLY A 15 -3.29 -24.79 -3.41
CA GLY A 15 -2.59 -24.82 -2.13
C GLY A 15 -2.60 -23.46 -1.40
N PRO A 16 -1.53 -23.10 -0.68
CA PRO A 16 -1.50 -21.88 0.12
C PRO A 16 -1.45 -20.61 -0.74
N VAL A 17 -1.93 -19.51 -0.16
CA VAL A 17 -1.75 -18.16 -0.73
C VAL A 17 -0.27 -17.79 -0.78
N ALA A 18 0.12 -17.07 -1.83
CA ALA A 18 1.44 -16.48 -1.98
C ALA A 18 1.33 -14.96 -2.08
N HIS A 19 2.44 -14.29 -1.76
CA HIS A 19 2.59 -12.85 -1.92
C HIS A 19 2.25 -12.39 -3.35
N GLY A 20 1.56 -11.26 -3.47
CA GLY A 20 1.18 -10.67 -4.75
C GLY A 20 -0.17 -11.13 -5.32
N GLY A 21 -1.07 -11.68 -4.50
CA GLY A 21 -2.44 -12.00 -4.91
C GLY A 21 -2.59 -13.31 -5.69
N HIS A 22 -1.69 -14.26 -5.46
CA HIS A 22 -1.73 -15.56 -6.12
C HIS A 22 -1.96 -16.68 -5.11
N VAL A 23 -2.47 -17.80 -5.57
CA VAL A 23 -2.49 -19.07 -4.84
C VAL A 23 -1.53 -20.04 -5.53
N VAL A 24 -0.77 -20.80 -4.74
CA VAL A 24 0.23 -21.74 -5.26
C VAL A 24 -0.43 -23.07 -5.55
N ALA A 25 -0.24 -23.61 -6.74
CA ALA A 25 -0.58 -24.98 -7.06
C ALA A 25 0.63 -25.72 -7.65
N ARG A 26 0.55 -27.05 -7.71
CA ARG A 26 1.56 -27.88 -8.38
C ARG A 26 0.88 -28.80 -9.38
N HIS A 27 1.35 -28.75 -10.62
CA HIS A 27 0.93 -29.68 -11.65
C HIS A 27 2.19 -30.35 -12.22
N GLU A 28 2.21 -31.68 -12.20
CA GLU A 28 3.35 -32.51 -12.59
C GLU A 28 4.69 -32.07 -11.96
N GLY A 29 4.65 -31.74 -10.67
CA GLY A 29 5.82 -31.32 -9.88
C GLY A 29 6.27 -29.87 -10.09
N ARG A 30 5.72 -29.14 -11.07
CA ARG A 30 6.06 -27.74 -11.34
C ARG A 30 5.11 -26.78 -10.63
N VAL A 31 5.66 -25.66 -10.16
CA VAL A 31 4.90 -24.61 -9.46
C VAL A 31 4.15 -23.74 -10.46
N ILE A 32 2.88 -23.47 -10.18
CA ILE A 32 2.07 -22.46 -10.87
C ILE A 32 1.49 -21.47 -9.86
N PHE A 33 1.61 -20.18 -10.16
CA PHE A 33 0.96 -19.10 -9.41
C PHE A 33 -0.37 -18.75 -10.08
N VAL A 34 -1.46 -19.02 -9.38
CA VAL A 34 -2.82 -18.96 -9.92
C VAL A 34 -3.54 -17.73 -9.38
N ARG A 35 -4.17 -16.93 -10.25
CA ARG A 35 -5.09 -15.84 -9.85
C ARG A 35 -6.54 -16.32 -9.83
N HIS A 36 -7.41 -15.57 -9.16
CA HIS A 36 -8.86 -15.81 -9.08
C HIS A 36 -9.27 -17.10 -8.34
N GLY A 37 -8.32 -17.74 -7.67
CA GLY A 37 -8.52 -18.92 -6.84
C GLY A 37 -8.55 -18.61 -5.35
N ILE A 38 -9.03 -19.56 -4.56
CA ILE A 38 -9.00 -19.58 -3.09
C ILE A 38 -8.30 -20.87 -2.65
N PRO A 39 -7.43 -20.85 -1.62
CA PRO A 39 -6.84 -22.08 -1.09
C PRO A 39 -7.90 -23.17 -0.79
N GLY A 40 -7.59 -24.41 -1.17
CA GLY A 40 -8.45 -25.59 -1.00
C GLY A 40 -9.45 -25.86 -2.13
N GLU A 41 -9.55 -24.99 -3.13
CA GLU A 41 -10.44 -25.24 -4.27
C GLU A 41 -9.88 -26.24 -5.26
N ILE A 42 -10.78 -26.98 -5.93
CA ILE A 42 -10.47 -27.76 -7.13
C ILE A 42 -10.96 -26.97 -8.34
N VAL A 43 -10.07 -26.68 -9.28
CA VAL A 43 -10.29 -25.72 -10.37
C VAL A 43 -9.68 -26.20 -11.68
N ILE A 44 -10.21 -25.69 -12.79
CA ILE A 44 -9.49 -25.70 -14.07
C ILE A 44 -8.70 -24.39 -14.19
N VAL A 45 -7.39 -24.51 -14.37
CA VAL A 45 -6.48 -23.37 -14.60
C VAL A 45 -6.09 -23.31 -16.05
N GLU A 46 -6.10 -22.11 -16.63
CA GLU A 46 -5.48 -21.81 -17.92
C GLU A 46 -4.13 -21.12 -17.71
N VAL A 47 -3.07 -21.65 -18.32
CA VAL A 47 -1.72 -21.07 -18.25
C VAL A 47 -1.67 -19.77 -19.05
N THR A 48 -1.35 -18.66 -18.38
CA THR A 48 -1.26 -17.32 -18.97
C THR A 48 0.19 -16.86 -19.19
N GLY A 49 1.16 -17.55 -18.62
CA GLY A 49 2.57 -17.23 -18.84
C GLY A 49 3.52 -18.26 -18.24
N VAL A 50 4.67 -18.43 -18.88
CA VAL A 50 5.67 -19.44 -18.51
C VAL A 50 7.00 -18.76 -18.22
N SER A 51 7.65 -19.16 -17.14
CA SER A 51 9.00 -18.73 -16.76
C SER A 51 9.88 -19.95 -16.54
N LYS A 52 11.19 -19.72 -16.32
CA LYS A 52 12.17 -20.81 -16.14
C LYS A 52 11.77 -21.79 -15.02
N ASN A 53 11.32 -21.27 -13.87
CA ASN A 53 11.10 -22.07 -12.66
C ASN A 53 9.63 -22.26 -12.27
N PHE A 54 8.70 -21.55 -12.91
CA PHE A 54 7.28 -21.58 -12.56
C PHE A 54 6.43 -21.14 -13.75
N ALA A 55 5.14 -21.43 -13.70
CA ALA A 55 4.13 -20.85 -14.58
C ALA A 55 3.21 -19.90 -13.82
N ARG A 56 2.39 -19.18 -14.58
CA ARG A 56 1.27 -18.39 -14.09
C ARG A 56 0.02 -18.82 -14.82
N GLY A 57 -1.12 -18.76 -14.14
CA GLY A 57 -2.40 -19.06 -14.73
C GLY A 57 -3.54 -18.38 -14.00
N ASP A 58 -4.72 -18.49 -14.60
CA ASP A 58 -5.96 -17.97 -14.05
C ASP A 58 -6.95 -19.12 -13.90
N VAL A 59 -7.74 -19.10 -12.82
CA VAL A 59 -8.90 -19.98 -12.69
C VAL A 59 -9.93 -19.60 -13.75
N ILE A 60 -10.24 -20.54 -14.64
CA ILE A 60 -11.29 -20.38 -15.67
C ILE A 60 -12.59 -21.09 -15.30
N GLU A 61 -12.51 -22.13 -14.46
CA GLU A 61 -13.65 -22.89 -13.97
C GLU A 61 -13.38 -23.37 -12.54
N VAL A 62 -14.39 -23.29 -11.68
CA VAL A 62 -14.33 -23.77 -10.29
C VAL A 62 -15.18 -25.02 -10.18
N LEU A 63 -14.55 -26.16 -9.92
CA LEU A 63 -15.21 -27.46 -9.82
C LEU A 63 -15.72 -27.72 -8.40
N VAL A 64 -14.90 -27.39 -7.41
CA VAL A 64 -15.24 -27.44 -5.99
C VAL A 64 -14.92 -26.08 -5.36
N PRO A 65 -15.94 -25.21 -5.14
CA PRO A 65 -15.73 -23.87 -4.60
C PRO A 65 -15.44 -23.91 -3.11
N SER A 66 -14.65 -22.95 -2.63
CA SER A 66 -14.52 -22.66 -1.20
C SER A 66 -15.83 -22.09 -0.67
N GLU A 67 -16.14 -22.34 0.61
CA GLU A 67 -17.25 -21.68 1.31
C GLU A 67 -17.11 -20.15 1.35
N HIS A 68 -15.88 -19.65 1.18
CA HIS A 68 -15.53 -18.23 1.16
C HIS A 68 -15.65 -17.58 -0.22
N ARG A 69 -16.03 -18.35 -1.26
CA ARG A 69 -16.22 -17.81 -2.60
C ARG A 69 -17.52 -17.03 -2.68
N VAL A 70 -17.43 -15.80 -3.16
CA VAL A 70 -18.57 -14.91 -3.40
C VAL A 70 -18.61 -14.43 -4.85
N GLU A 71 -19.78 -13.99 -5.30
CA GLU A 71 -19.90 -13.33 -6.60
C GLU A 71 -19.22 -11.95 -6.54
N PRO A 72 -18.25 -11.65 -7.43
CA PRO A 72 -17.60 -10.35 -7.46
C PRO A 72 -18.59 -9.20 -7.69
N PRO A 73 -18.56 -8.13 -6.89
CA PRO A 73 -19.45 -6.99 -7.09
C PRO A 73 -19.13 -6.19 -8.36
N CYS A 74 -17.92 -6.33 -8.92
CA CYS A 74 -17.52 -5.69 -10.17
C CYS A 74 -17.55 -6.67 -11.34
N ARG A 75 -18.34 -6.38 -12.37
CA ARG A 75 -18.38 -7.18 -13.61
C ARG A 75 -17.04 -7.28 -14.34
N PHE A 76 -16.11 -6.36 -14.07
CA PHE A 76 -14.77 -6.32 -14.67
C PHE A 76 -13.71 -7.07 -13.86
N ALA A 77 -14.06 -7.71 -12.73
CA ALA A 77 -13.09 -8.29 -11.79
C ALA A 77 -12.17 -9.36 -12.39
N LYS A 78 -12.57 -10.02 -13.49
CA LYS A 78 -11.74 -11.02 -14.18
C LYS A 78 -10.69 -10.39 -15.10
N GLU A 79 -10.98 -9.24 -15.68
CA GLU A 79 -10.13 -8.60 -16.71
C GLU A 79 -9.27 -7.47 -16.13
N CYS A 80 -9.88 -6.63 -15.29
CA CYS A 80 -9.26 -5.45 -14.71
C CYS A 80 -8.14 -5.84 -13.73
N GLY A 81 -6.97 -5.21 -13.87
CA GLY A 81 -5.83 -5.44 -12.98
C GLY A 81 -5.93 -4.75 -11.61
N GLY A 82 -7.03 -4.07 -11.31
CA GLY A 82 -7.19 -3.25 -10.11
C GLY A 82 -7.54 -4.01 -8.83
N CYS A 83 -8.19 -5.17 -8.94
CA CYS A 83 -8.62 -5.98 -7.79
C CYS A 83 -8.44 -7.46 -8.10
N ASP A 84 -7.82 -8.20 -7.19
CA ASP A 84 -7.56 -9.64 -7.36
C ASP A 84 -8.35 -10.52 -6.39
N PHE A 85 -9.01 -9.95 -5.38
CA PHE A 85 -9.70 -10.70 -4.31
C PHE A 85 -11.22 -10.51 -4.27
N GLN A 86 -11.84 -9.90 -5.28
CA GLN A 86 -13.29 -9.65 -5.27
C GLN A 86 -14.16 -10.91 -5.21
N HIS A 87 -13.63 -12.07 -5.60
CA HIS A 87 -14.32 -13.36 -5.54
C HIS A 87 -14.23 -14.03 -4.15
N ILE A 88 -13.67 -13.33 -3.15
CA ILE A 88 -13.40 -13.85 -1.81
C ILE A 88 -14.15 -12.98 -0.79
N ASP A 89 -14.84 -13.59 0.17
CA ASP A 89 -15.44 -12.82 1.27
C ASP A 89 -14.37 -12.04 2.06
N VAL A 90 -14.77 -10.88 2.60
CA VAL A 90 -13.84 -9.91 3.20
C VAL A 90 -13.10 -10.44 4.44
N ALA A 91 -13.69 -11.38 5.17
CA ALA A 91 -13.03 -11.99 6.33
C ALA A 91 -11.89 -12.91 5.84
N GLN A 92 -12.16 -13.71 4.80
CA GLN A 92 -11.15 -14.58 4.24
C GLN A 92 -10.04 -13.83 3.50
N GLN A 93 -10.33 -12.66 2.89
CA GLN A 93 -9.29 -11.78 2.35
C GLN A 93 -8.25 -11.40 3.42
N ARG A 94 -8.71 -11.03 4.63
CA ARG A 94 -7.83 -10.69 5.75
C ARG A 94 -7.05 -11.89 6.27
N ASN A 95 -7.68 -13.07 6.34
CA ASN A 95 -6.98 -14.31 6.70
C ASN A 95 -5.87 -14.64 5.70
N MET A 96 -6.11 -14.45 4.40
CA MET A 96 -5.09 -14.64 3.37
C MET A 96 -3.95 -13.62 3.49
N LYS A 97 -4.25 -12.34 3.75
CA LYS A 97 -3.23 -11.31 4.02
C LYS A 97 -2.38 -11.66 5.25
N LYS A 98 -3.02 -12.12 6.33
CA LYS A 98 -2.35 -12.61 7.55
C LYS A 98 -1.40 -13.77 7.22
N ALA A 99 -1.87 -14.76 6.46
CA ALA A 99 -1.06 -15.91 6.07
C ALA A 99 0.18 -15.51 5.26
N VAL A 100 0.06 -14.52 4.34
CA VAL A 100 1.20 -13.97 3.60
C VAL A 100 2.21 -13.30 4.55
N ILE A 101 1.76 -12.50 5.52
CA ILE A 101 2.66 -11.86 6.48
C ILE A 101 3.43 -12.91 7.28
N ILE A 102 2.74 -13.90 7.83
CA ILE A 102 3.36 -14.98 8.62
C ILE A 102 4.40 -15.74 7.78
N GLU A 103 4.06 -16.12 6.55
CA GLU A 103 4.99 -16.86 5.68
C GLU A 103 6.22 -16.01 5.32
N GLN A 104 6.06 -14.73 4.99
CA GLN A 104 7.19 -13.86 4.65
C GLN A 104 8.11 -13.64 5.86
N PHE A 105 7.56 -13.47 7.07
CA PHE A 105 8.35 -13.33 8.30
C PHE A 105 9.09 -14.62 8.66
N ALA A 106 8.41 -15.77 8.59
CA ALA A 106 9.05 -17.06 8.82
C ALA A 106 10.20 -17.31 7.83
N ARG A 107 10.00 -16.98 6.54
CA ARG A 107 11.00 -17.25 5.49
C ARG A 107 12.15 -16.26 5.49
N LEU A 108 11.87 -14.96 5.59
CA LEU A 108 12.87 -13.89 5.36
C LEU A 108 13.45 -13.35 6.67
N ALA A 109 12.64 -13.26 7.72
CA ALA A 109 13.08 -12.83 9.05
C ALA A 109 13.49 -13.99 9.96
N LYS A 110 13.14 -15.24 9.60
CA LYS A 110 13.29 -16.43 10.46
C LYS A 110 12.62 -16.22 11.82
N ARG A 111 11.44 -15.60 11.81
CA ARG A 111 10.66 -15.29 13.01
C ARG A 111 9.22 -15.73 12.81
N ASP A 112 8.70 -16.39 13.83
CA ASP A 112 7.26 -16.58 13.98
C ASP A 112 6.68 -15.28 14.56
N VAL A 113 5.62 -14.80 13.92
CA VAL A 113 4.91 -13.59 14.35
C VAL A 113 3.43 -13.89 14.49
N GLU A 114 2.84 -13.33 15.52
CA GLU A 114 1.40 -13.20 15.62
C GLU A 114 1.00 -11.84 15.07
N VAL A 115 -0.01 -11.83 14.20
CA VAL A 115 -0.51 -10.60 13.59
C VAL A 115 -1.99 -10.70 13.33
N GLU A 116 -2.70 -9.62 13.63
CA GLU A 116 -4.07 -9.38 13.20
C GLU A 116 -4.07 -8.38 12.04
N VAL A 117 -4.93 -8.62 11.05
CA VAL A 117 -5.19 -7.68 9.95
C VAL A 117 -6.49 -6.95 10.26
N ILE A 118 -6.37 -5.69 10.67
CA ILE A 118 -7.49 -4.87 11.12
C ILE A 118 -8.32 -4.39 9.94
N ASP A 119 -9.64 -4.53 10.06
CA ASP A 119 -10.62 -4.01 9.12
C ASP A 119 -10.85 -2.50 9.32
N LEU A 120 -10.80 -1.73 8.23
CA LEU A 120 -11.11 -0.30 8.24
C LEU A 120 -12.60 -0.02 7.97
N GLY A 121 -13.43 -1.04 7.77
CA GLY A 121 -14.88 -1.00 7.75
C GLY A 121 -15.55 -0.57 6.44
N GLN A 122 -14.81 0.03 5.49
CA GLN A 122 -15.34 0.41 4.18
C GLN A 122 -14.69 -0.45 3.08
N HIS A 123 -15.46 -1.36 2.47
CA HIS A 123 -14.93 -2.32 1.49
C HIS A 123 -15.17 -1.94 0.02
N THR A 124 -16.05 -0.95 -0.22
CA THR A 124 -16.34 -0.37 -1.54
C THR A 124 -16.35 1.15 -1.45
N GLY A 125 -16.04 1.84 -2.56
CA GLY A 125 -16.00 3.31 -2.57
C GLY A 125 -14.93 3.95 -1.68
N TRP A 126 -14.00 3.15 -1.16
CA TRP A 126 -12.97 3.61 -0.23
C TRP A 126 -11.84 4.35 -0.94
N ARG A 127 -11.61 4.14 -2.22
CA ARG A 127 -10.42 4.68 -2.90
C ARG A 127 -10.67 6.12 -3.31
N THR A 128 -10.03 7.05 -2.58
CA THR A 128 -10.16 8.51 -2.77
C THR A 128 -9.23 9.09 -3.82
N ARG A 129 -8.37 8.26 -4.42
CA ARG A 129 -7.45 8.67 -5.49
C ARG A 129 -7.39 7.63 -6.59
N MET A 130 -7.69 8.07 -7.80
CA MET A 130 -7.78 7.24 -8.99
C MET A 130 -6.86 7.77 -10.07
N ARG A 131 -6.24 6.83 -10.79
CA ARG A 131 -5.49 7.10 -12.01
C ARG A 131 -6.04 6.16 -13.07
N TYR A 132 -6.79 6.72 -14.01
CA TYR A 132 -7.40 6.00 -15.11
C TYR A 132 -6.50 6.07 -16.33
N ALA A 133 -6.41 4.96 -17.06
CA ALA A 133 -5.81 4.92 -18.39
C ALA A 133 -6.88 5.27 -19.42
N VAL A 134 -6.46 5.86 -20.53
CA VAL A 134 -7.33 6.16 -21.67
C VAL A 134 -6.81 5.39 -22.89
N ASP A 135 -7.70 4.70 -23.59
CA ASP A 135 -7.36 3.97 -24.82
C ASP A 135 -7.23 4.89 -26.04
N GLY A 136 -6.75 4.35 -27.17
CA GLY A 136 -6.57 5.13 -28.40
C GLY A 136 -7.86 5.70 -29.02
N GLU A 137 -9.03 5.26 -28.55
CA GLU A 137 -10.34 5.77 -28.97
C GLU A 137 -10.91 6.79 -27.96
N GLY A 138 -10.18 7.10 -26.88
CA GLY A 138 -10.61 8.04 -25.85
C GLY A 138 -11.50 7.42 -24.76
N HIS A 139 -11.57 6.09 -24.64
CA HIS A 139 -12.33 5.44 -23.58
C HIS A 139 -11.51 5.32 -22.30
N VAL A 140 -12.16 5.65 -21.18
CA VAL A 140 -11.55 5.64 -19.86
C VAL A 140 -11.67 4.27 -19.20
N GLY A 141 -10.61 3.82 -18.55
CA GLY A 141 -10.59 2.53 -17.87
C GLY A 141 -9.39 2.33 -16.97
N LEU A 142 -9.15 1.07 -16.62
CA LEU A 142 -7.93 0.64 -15.94
C LEU A 142 -7.21 -0.39 -16.79
N ARG A 143 -5.90 -0.56 -16.57
CA ARG A 143 -5.14 -1.57 -17.29
C ARG A 143 -5.58 -2.97 -16.88
N GLY A 144 -5.63 -3.87 -17.87
CA GLY A 144 -5.78 -5.30 -17.63
C GLY A 144 -4.61 -5.84 -16.81
N ALA A 145 -4.84 -6.93 -16.09
CA ALA A 145 -3.80 -7.50 -15.24
C ALA A 145 -2.58 -7.94 -16.07
N LYS A 146 -1.42 -7.34 -15.78
CA LYS A 146 -0.16 -7.56 -16.55
C LYS A 146 -0.32 -7.29 -18.06
N SER A 147 -1.27 -6.43 -18.44
CA SER A 147 -1.48 -5.98 -19.80
C SER A 147 -1.31 -4.45 -19.91
N HIS A 148 -1.03 -3.98 -21.12
CA HIS A 148 -1.13 -2.57 -21.48
C HIS A 148 -2.53 -2.20 -21.99
N ASP A 149 -3.38 -3.19 -22.24
CA ASP A 149 -4.75 -2.99 -22.71
C ASP A 149 -5.60 -2.33 -21.63
N VAL A 150 -6.45 -1.41 -22.06
CA VAL A 150 -7.38 -0.69 -21.19
C VAL A 150 -8.70 -1.47 -21.14
N VAL A 151 -9.05 -1.94 -19.95
CA VAL A 151 -10.39 -2.45 -19.64
C VAL A 151 -11.30 -1.24 -19.43
N ARG A 152 -12.19 -0.99 -20.39
CA ARG A 152 -13.12 0.15 -20.36
C ARG A 152 -14.07 0.02 -19.18
N LEU A 153 -14.13 1.04 -18.34
CA LEU A 153 -14.94 1.02 -17.12
C LEU A 153 -16.04 2.07 -17.20
N ASP A 154 -17.29 1.66 -16.95
CA ASP A 154 -18.39 2.58 -16.67
C ASP A 154 -18.56 2.88 -15.18
N LYS A 155 -18.03 1.99 -14.33
CA LYS A 155 -18.03 2.11 -12.87
C LYS A 155 -16.84 1.36 -12.28
N CYS A 156 -16.21 1.94 -11.27
CA CYS A 156 -15.20 1.27 -10.45
C CYS A 156 -15.73 1.12 -9.02
N VAL A 157 -15.98 -0.12 -8.59
CA VAL A 157 -16.60 -0.45 -7.29
C VAL A 157 -15.79 0.05 -6.09
N ILE A 158 -14.47 0.07 -6.20
CA ILE A 158 -13.59 0.55 -5.12
C ILE A 158 -13.38 2.07 -5.15
N ALA A 159 -13.59 2.74 -6.28
CA ALA A 159 -13.42 4.19 -6.40
C ALA A 159 -14.52 4.93 -5.65
N HIS A 160 -14.17 6.03 -4.98
CA HIS A 160 -15.16 6.92 -4.37
C HIS A 160 -16.16 7.42 -5.42
N GLU A 161 -17.41 7.69 -5.01
CA GLU A 161 -18.51 8.01 -5.92
C GLU A 161 -18.27 9.29 -6.76
N SER A 162 -17.56 10.27 -6.19
CA SER A 162 -17.27 11.54 -6.87
C SER A 162 -16.10 11.47 -7.86
N ILE A 163 -15.36 10.36 -7.92
CA ILE A 163 -14.20 10.18 -8.81
C ILE A 163 -14.27 8.87 -9.61
N GLN A 164 -15.50 8.48 -9.97
CA GLN A 164 -15.76 7.39 -10.91
C GLN A 164 -15.09 7.67 -12.27
N PRO A 165 -14.89 6.65 -13.13
CA PRO A 165 -14.37 6.85 -14.47
C PRO A 165 -15.20 7.93 -15.20
N PRO A 166 -14.60 9.09 -15.56
CA PRO A 166 -15.36 10.15 -16.18
C PRO A 166 -15.87 9.75 -17.57
N ARG A 167 -17.04 10.29 -17.92
CA ARG A 167 -17.64 10.13 -19.25
C ARG A 167 -17.35 11.37 -20.08
N GLY A 168 -16.95 11.17 -21.33
CA GLY A 168 -16.60 12.27 -22.23
C GLY A 168 -15.72 11.79 -23.37
N ASN A 169 -15.31 12.72 -24.23
CA ASN A 169 -14.33 12.45 -25.26
C ASN A 169 -12.92 12.78 -24.75
N PHE A 170 -12.08 11.76 -24.65
CA PHE A 170 -10.69 11.86 -24.20
C PHE A 170 -9.69 11.43 -25.28
N SER A 171 -10.03 11.56 -26.57
CA SER A 171 -9.23 11.09 -27.73
C SER A 171 -7.79 11.60 -27.83
N HIS A 172 -7.41 12.60 -27.02
CA HIS A 172 -6.06 13.17 -26.95
C HIS A 172 -5.47 13.13 -25.54
N THR A 173 -6.03 12.29 -24.67
CA THR A 173 -5.58 12.11 -23.30
C THR A 173 -5.07 10.69 -23.14
N SER A 174 -3.97 10.51 -22.41
CA SER A 174 -3.41 9.20 -22.11
C SER A 174 -3.76 8.73 -20.70
N GLU A 175 -3.88 9.68 -19.78
CA GLU A 175 -4.11 9.43 -18.36
C GLU A 175 -5.01 10.50 -17.75
N ILE A 176 -5.90 10.07 -16.86
CA ILE A 176 -6.72 10.95 -16.02
C ILE A 176 -6.43 10.64 -14.56
N GLU A 177 -5.96 11.62 -13.79
CA GLU A 177 -5.76 11.50 -12.35
C GLU A 177 -6.87 12.26 -11.62
N MET A 178 -7.47 11.66 -10.61
CA MET A 178 -8.52 12.28 -9.79
C MET A 178 -8.29 12.01 -8.31
N ALA A 179 -8.51 13.02 -7.48
CA ALA A 179 -8.48 12.93 -6.02
C ALA A 179 -9.70 13.60 -5.41
N ILE A 180 -10.24 13.01 -4.34
CA ILE A 180 -11.22 13.65 -3.46
C ILE A 180 -10.65 13.80 -2.05
N SER A 181 -10.84 14.97 -1.46
CA SER A 181 -10.39 15.32 -0.11
C SER A 181 -11.39 14.89 0.97
N SER A 182 -10.94 14.88 2.23
CA SER A 182 -11.82 14.72 3.40
C SER A 182 -12.95 15.75 3.49
N GLU A 183 -12.80 16.91 2.86
CA GLU A 183 -13.80 17.98 2.81
C GLU A 183 -14.66 17.96 1.53
N GLY A 184 -14.53 16.91 0.70
CA GLY A 184 -15.32 16.73 -0.52
C GLY A 184 -14.81 17.50 -1.74
N GLU A 185 -13.62 18.09 -1.65
CA GLU A 185 -13.00 18.78 -2.78
C GLU A 185 -12.47 17.77 -3.79
N VAL A 186 -12.85 17.91 -5.06
CA VAL A 186 -12.41 17.03 -6.16
C VAL A 186 -11.41 17.77 -7.04
N ARG A 187 -10.32 17.11 -7.40
CA ARG A 187 -9.36 17.60 -8.40
C ARG A 187 -9.11 16.55 -9.44
N GLY A 188 -9.29 16.92 -10.70
CA GLY A 188 -9.00 16.11 -11.87
C GLY A 188 -7.87 16.70 -12.70
N PHE A 189 -7.07 15.82 -13.30
CA PHE A 189 -5.98 16.19 -14.19
C PHE A 189 -6.00 15.33 -15.44
N ARG A 190 -5.79 15.95 -16.61
CA ARG A 190 -5.50 15.27 -17.89
C ARG A 190 -4.03 15.38 -18.19
N ASP A 191 -3.33 14.25 -18.30
CA ASP A 191 -1.89 14.18 -18.57
C ASP A 191 -1.07 15.14 -17.68
N GLY A 192 -1.42 15.18 -16.39
CA GLY A 192 -0.76 15.99 -15.36
C GLY A 192 -1.15 17.48 -15.31
N ARG A 193 -2.01 17.96 -16.22
CA ARG A 193 -2.56 19.32 -16.25
C ARG A 193 -3.94 19.37 -15.61
N LEU A 194 -4.22 20.40 -14.81
CA LEU A 194 -5.51 20.58 -14.17
C LEU A 194 -6.62 20.61 -15.21
N ASP A 195 -7.72 19.92 -14.89
CA ASP A 195 -8.92 19.88 -15.70
C ASP A 195 -10.11 20.43 -14.89
N ASP A 196 -10.57 21.62 -15.27
CA ASP A 196 -11.66 22.31 -14.57
C ASP A 196 -12.98 21.55 -14.67
N ASP A 197 -13.22 20.81 -15.76
CA ASP A 197 -14.43 20.00 -15.95
C ASP A 197 -14.48 18.78 -15.02
N LEU A 198 -13.31 18.35 -14.53
CA LEU A 198 -13.15 17.23 -13.60
C LEU A 198 -12.88 17.69 -12.16
N SER A 199 -12.92 19.00 -11.90
CA SER A 199 -12.52 19.59 -10.62
C SER A 199 -13.65 20.40 -9.99
N ASN A 200 -13.60 20.53 -8.67
CA ASN A 200 -14.38 21.51 -7.92
C ASN A 200 -13.49 22.17 -6.85
N GLY A 201 -13.85 23.36 -6.37
CA GLY A 201 -13.15 23.98 -5.24
C GLY A 201 -11.83 24.68 -5.58
N SER A 202 -10.88 24.66 -4.61
CA SER A 202 -9.64 25.47 -4.57
C SER A 202 -8.56 25.05 -5.59
N SER A 203 -7.27 25.38 -5.39
CA SER A 203 -6.11 24.80 -6.11
C SER A 203 -5.39 23.68 -5.33
N SER A 204 -5.59 23.59 -4.01
CA SER A 204 -5.09 22.52 -3.11
C SER A 204 -6.24 21.75 -2.46
N ILE A 205 -6.03 20.49 -2.07
CA ILE A 205 -7.04 19.73 -1.32
C ILE A 205 -6.73 19.73 0.19
N THR A 206 -7.78 19.69 1.00
CA THR A 206 -7.71 19.62 2.47
C THR A 206 -8.06 18.22 2.96
N GLU A 207 -7.12 17.59 3.65
CA GLU A 207 -7.35 16.35 4.36
C GLU A 207 -7.49 16.60 5.87
N MET A 208 -8.34 15.81 6.52
CA MET A 208 -8.65 15.93 7.95
C MET A 208 -8.23 14.66 8.67
N VAL A 209 -7.38 14.79 9.69
CA VAL A 209 -6.99 13.66 10.56
C VAL A 209 -7.04 14.14 11.99
N HIS A 210 -7.91 13.55 12.82
CA HIS A 210 -8.07 13.89 14.25
C HIS A 210 -8.26 15.39 14.52
N GLY A 211 -8.94 16.10 13.60
CA GLY A 211 -9.16 17.55 13.68
C GLY A 211 -8.03 18.41 13.11
N THR A 212 -6.87 17.83 12.80
CA THR A 212 -5.76 18.52 12.14
C THR A 212 -5.99 18.61 10.63
N ARG A 213 -5.85 19.82 10.09
CA ARG A 213 -5.98 20.14 8.66
C ARG A 213 -4.65 19.97 7.94
N PHE A 214 -4.66 19.27 6.82
CA PHE A 214 -3.51 19.13 5.93
C PHE A 214 -3.86 19.68 4.55
N ASN A 215 -3.31 20.84 4.19
CA ASN A 215 -3.44 21.37 2.83
C ASN A 215 -2.31 20.78 1.99
N ILE A 216 -2.64 19.94 1.01
CA ILE A 216 -1.66 19.19 0.22
C ILE A 216 -1.88 19.36 -1.28
N ASP A 217 -0.79 19.18 -2.04
CA ASP A 217 -0.87 19.05 -3.48
C ASP A 217 -1.78 17.87 -3.87
N PRO A 218 -2.78 18.06 -4.74
CA PRO A 218 -3.71 16.99 -5.13
C PRO A 218 -3.04 15.81 -5.85
N LYS A 219 -1.85 16.00 -6.43
CA LYS A 219 -1.03 14.93 -7.02
C LYS A 219 0.00 14.36 -6.04
N GLY A 220 0.22 15.02 -4.91
CA GLY A 220 1.07 14.53 -3.82
C GLY A 220 0.49 13.27 -3.20
N PHE A 221 1.36 12.39 -2.68
CA PHE A 221 0.91 11.17 -2.01
C PHE A 221 0.05 11.49 -0.77
N TRP A 222 -1.02 10.71 -0.60
CA TRP A 222 -1.82 10.66 0.62
C TRP A 222 -2.47 9.28 0.73
N GLN A 223 -2.87 8.91 1.94
CA GLN A 223 -3.55 7.65 2.20
C GLN A 223 -4.87 7.59 1.42
N VAL A 224 -5.02 6.56 0.58
CA VAL A 224 -6.15 6.48 -0.36
C VAL A 224 -7.44 5.95 0.26
N HIS A 225 -7.38 5.40 1.46
CA HIS A 225 -8.54 4.96 2.22
C HIS A 225 -8.87 6.01 3.29
N PRO A 226 -10.12 6.51 3.40
CA PRO A 226 -10.49 7.64 4.27
C PRO A 226 -10.05 7.45 5.74
N ARG A 227 -10.17 6.22 6.24
CA ARG A 227 -9.80 5.87 7.62
C ARG A 227 -8.32 5.51 7.83
N ALA A 228 -7.52 5.31 6.78
CA ALA A 228 -6.15 4.80 6.94
C ALA A 228 -5.26 5.78 7.69
N ALA A 229 -5.29 7.08 7.33
CA ALA A 229 -4.45 8.08 7.99
C ALA A 229 -4.67 8.12 9.51
N SER A 230 -5.94 8.19 9.97
CA SER A 230 -6.27 8.17 11.40
C SER A 230 -5.84 6.88 12.10
N MET A 231 -6.05 5.72 11.47
CA MET A 231 -5.69 4.43 12.07
C MET A 231 -4.17 4.25 12.18
N PHE A 232 -3.42 4.73 11.18
CA PHE A 232 -1.96 4.66 11.17
C PHE A 232 -1.36 5.62 12.18
N VAL A 233 -1.87 6.84 12.28
CA VAL A 233 -1.48 7.79 13.32
C VAL A 233 -1.72 7.20 14.71
N ASN A 234 -2.92 6.65 14.98
CA ASN A 234 -3.22 6.05 16.29
C ASN A 234 -2.21 4.97 16.68
N THR A 235 -1.95 4.04 15.76
CA THR A 235 -1.02 2.93 16.02
C THR A 235 0.42 3.44 16.13
N LEU A 236 0.80 4.42 15.32
CA LEU A 236 2.13 5.02 15.38
C LEU A 236 2.36 5.72 16.72
N LEU A 237 1.39 6.49 17.23
CA LEU A 237 1.49 7.14 18.53
C LEU A 237 1.63 6.12 19.66
N GLU A 238 0.81 5.07 19.62
CA GLU A 238 0.88 3.93 20.56
C GLU A 238 2.27 3.27 20.55
N PHE A 239 2.82 3.00 19.36
CA PHE A 239 4.06 2.26 19.18
C PHE A 239 5.32 3.10 19.43
N ALA A 240 5.27 4.39 19.08
CA ALA A 240 6.39 5.30 19.16
C ALA A 240 6.74 5.64 20.61
N GLN A 241 5.73 5.66 21.51
CA GLN A 241 5.91 6.00 22.92
C GLN A 241 6.81 7.23 23.10
N MET A 242 6.47 8.28 22.35
CA MET A 242 7.14 9.57 22.39
C MET A 242 6.99 10.21 23.76
N LYS A 243 7.97 11.01 24.15
CA LYS A 243 7.98 11.74 25.42
C LYS A 243 8.14 13.24 25.14
N PRO A 244 7.62 14.10 26.04
CA PRO A 244 7.92 15.52 25.99
C PRO A 244 9.44 15.76 25.95
N GLY A 245 9.89 16.57 25.00
CA GLY A 245 11.31 16.86 24.79
C GLY A 245 12.07 15.90 23.88
N ASP A 246 11.45 14.82 23.37
CA ASP A 246 12.12 13.91 22.44
C ASP A 246 12.50 14.61 21.12
N HIS A 247 13.60 14.14 20.52
CA HIS A 247 13.97 14.43 19.14
C HIS A 247 13.46 13.33 18.20
N VAL A 248 12.47 13.65 17.37
CA VAL A 248 11.82 12.72 16.44
C VAL A 248 12.29 12.99 15.01
N LEU A 249 12.66 11.92 14.30
CA LEU A 249 12.85 11.98 12.85
C LEU A 249 11.69 11.28 12.14
N ASP A 250 11.06 11.97 11.20
CA ASP A 250 10.05 11.42 10.29
C ASP A 250 10.67 11.23 8.90
N LEU A 251 11.10 10.01 8.60
CA LEU A 251 11.77 9.64 7.35
C LEU A 251 10.74 9.21 6.32
N TYR A 252 10.90 9.67 5.07
CA TYR A 252 9.86 9.53 4.04
C TYR A 252 8.53 10.18 4.46
N GLY A 253 8.61 11.26 5.25
CA GLY A 253 7.45 11.82 5.94
C GLY A 253 6.43 12.52 5.02
N GLY A 254 6.72 12.64 3.72
CA GLY A 254 5.79 13.19 2.74
C GLY A 254 5.25 14.57 3.13
N ALA A 255 3.92 14.68 3.20
CA ALA A 255 3.22 15.91 3.57
C ALA A 255 3.16 16.16 5.10
N GLY A 256 3.89 15.37 5.89
CA GLY A 256 4.02 15.54 7.33
C GLY A 256 2.90 14.93 8.15
N LEU A 257 2.28 13.85 7.68
CA LEU A 257 1.18 13.18 8.41
C LEU A 257 1.60 12.82 9.83
N PHE A 258 2.72 12.11 9.99
CA PHE A 258 3.18 11.68 11.32
C PHE A 258 3.91 12.78 12.07
N ALA A 259 4.73 13.57 11.38
CA ALA A 259 5.39 14.73 11.95
C ALA A 259 4.41 15.71 12.66
N ALA A 260 3.21 15.90 12.12
CA ALA A 260 2.18 16.76 12.72
C ALA A 260 1.82 16.32 14.16
N PHE A 261 1.53 15.03 14.35
CA PHE A 261 1.16 14.50 15.65
C PHE A 261 2.38 14.29 16.56
N ALA A 262 3.55 14.01 15.98
CA ALA A 262 4.80 13.98 16.74
C ALA A 262 5.11 15.34 17.38
N LEU A 263 4.82 16.46 16.71
CA LEU A 263 5.00 17.81 17.27
C LEU A 263 4.15 18.02 18.52
N GLU A 264 2.92 17.51 18.53
CA GLU A 264 2.01 17.60 19.68
C GLU A 264 2.54 16.76 20.85
N GLU A 265 2.95 15.51 20.60
CA GLU A 265 3.44 14.60 21.65
C GLU A 265 4.73 15.06 22.32
N VAL A 266 5.68 15.59 21.55
CA VAL A 266 6.98 16.04 22.12
C VAL A 266 6.91 17.44 22.72
N GLY A 267 5.89 18.22 22.35
CA GLY A 267 5.65 19.57 22.84
C GLY A 267 6.77 20.58 22.54
N PRO A 268 6.68 21.80 23.11
CA PRO A 268 7.58 22.92 22.78
C PRO A 268 9.07 22.69 23.10
N GLY A 269 9.38 21.76 24.01
CA GLY A 269 10.76 21.41 24.36
C GLY A 269 11.37 20.34 23.46
N GLY A 270 10.55 19.68 22.63
CA GLY A 270 10.99 18.66 21.70
C GLY A 270 11.37 19.23 20.33
N ARG A 271 11.78 18.33 19.44
CA ARG A 271 12.13 18.68 18.06
C ARG A 271 11.64 17.59 17.13
N VAL A 272 11.03 17.99 16.03
CA VAL A 272 10.65 17.07 14.95
C VAL A 272 11.36 17.52 13.67
N GLU A 273 12.04 16.58 13.00
CA GLU A 273 12.60 16.80 11.68
C GLU A 273 11.98 15.83 10.68
N LEU A 274 11.54 16.33 9.53
CA LEU A 274 11.01 15.52 8.44
C LEU A 274 12.02 15.46 7.31
N VAL A 275 12.18 14.28 6.71
CA VAL A 275 13.04 14.06 5.55
C VAL A 275 12.23 13.40 4.44
N ASP A 276 12.17 14.03 3.27
CA ASP A 276 11.59 13.42 2.08
C ASP A 276 12.30 13.88 0.81
N SER A 277 12.27 13.05 -0.23
CA SER A 277 12.86 13.37 -1.54
C SER A 277 11.95 14.25 -2.40
N THR A 278 10.65 14.31 -2.10
CA THR A 278 9.63 15.02 -2.86
C THR A 278 9.48 16.46 -2.37
N ALA A 279 10.07 17.41 -3.12
CA ALA A 279 10.11 18.82 -2.71
C ALA A 279 8.72 19.46 -2.53
N THR A 280 7.69 19.04 -3.29
CA THR A 280 6.32 19.53 -3.13
C THR A 280 5.74 19.10 -1.79
N SER A 281 5.83 17.82 -1.45
CA SER A 281 5.36 17.26 -0.17
C SER A 281 6.05 17.92 1.03
N VAL A 282 7.37 18.12 0.96
CA VAL A 282 8.12 18.82 2.02
C VAL A 282 7.67 20.27 2.19
N ARG A 283 7.40 20.97 1.09
CA ARG A 283 6.85 22.34 1.14
C ARG A 283 5.45 22.36 1.75
N ASP A 284 4.60 21.38 1.43
CA ASP A 284 3.28 21.25 2.02
C ASP A 284 3.38 21.00 3.53
N ALA A 285 4.27 20.09 3.96
CA ALA A 285 4.53 19.82 5.38
C ALA A 285 4.99 21.09 6.12
N ALA A 286 5.99 21.80 5.58
CA ALA A 286 6.50 23.02 6.20
C ALA A 286 5.47 24.17 6.23
N ARG A 287 4.59 24.26 5.22
CA ARG A 287 3.49 25.23 5.18
C ARG A 287 2.43 24.92 6.24
N ASN A 288 2.05 23.65 6.38
CA ASN A 288 1.06 23.22 7.36
C ASN A 288 1.62 23.31 8.80
N PHE A 289 2.91 23.02 8.99
CA PHE A 289 3.55 22.92 10.31
C PHE A 289 4.86 23.72 10.39
N PRO A 290 4.82 25.04 10.65
CA PRO A 290 6.02 25.88 10.70
C PRO A 290 7.05 25.51 11.77
N ALA A 291 6.65 24.76 12.80
CA ALA A 291 7.55 24.25 13.83
C ALA A 291 8.41 23.06 13.36
N LEU A 292 8.06 22.45 12.23
CA LEU A 292 8.77 21.32 11.64
C LEU A 292 10.06 21.80 10.96
N LYS A 293 11.18 21.13 11.26
CA LYS A 293 12.39 21.28 10.46
C LYS A 293 12.39 20.27 9.31
N ALA A 294 12.03 20.73 8.12
CA ALA A 294 11.88 19.85 6.96
C ALA A 294 13.10 19.86 6.03
N HIS A 295 13.52 18.69 5.56
CA HIS A 295 14.67 18.47 4.70
C HIS A 295 14.22 17.85 3.38
N VAL A 296 14.55 18.51 2.27
CA VAL A 296 14.40 17.94 0.92
C VAL A 296 15.67 17.18 0.56
N GLY A 297 15.57 15.87 0.35
CA GLY A 297 16.70 15.07 -0.09
C GLY A 297 16.49 13.57 0.04
N GLU A 298 17.46 12.82 -0.48
CA GLU A 298 17.50 11.38 -0.29
C GLU A 298 17.76 11.06 1.19
N VAL A 299 16.96 10.14 1.75
CA VAL A 299 16.91 9.85 3.19
C VAL A 299 18.26 9.46 3.74
N LEU A 300 18.97 8.53 3.09
CA LEU A 300 20.29 8.08 3.55
C LEU A 300 21.31 9.23 3.59
N ARG A 301 21.30 10.10 2.58
CA ARG A 301 22.18 11.28 2.52
C ARG A 301 21.91 12.24 3.67
N VAL A 302 20.66 12.58 3.94
CA VAL A 302 20.30 13.51 5.03
C VAL A 302 20.60 12.87 6.38
N LEU A 303 20.24 11.60 6.57
CA LEU A 303 20.41 10.87 7.83
C LEU A 303 21.88 10.82 8.28
N ARG A 304 22.84 10.71 7.34
CA ARG A 304 24.29 10.76 7.63
C ARG A 304 24.76 12.08 8.27
N SER A 305 24.01 13.17 8.14
CA SER A 305 24.34 14.47 8.73
C SER A 305 23.73 14.66 10.13
N LEU A 306 22.77 13.81 10.52
CA LEU A 306 22.10 13.86 11.80
C LEU A 306 22.91 13.10 12.85
N LYS A 307 22.87 13.58 14.10
CA LYS A 307 23.76 13.09 15.17
C LYS A 307 23.03 12.34 16.30
N ARG A 308 21.72 12.52 16.40
CA ARG A 308 20.89 11.92 17.46
C ARG A 308 19.43 11.88 17.00
N ALA A 309 18.71 10.86 17.40
CA ALA A 309 17.25 10.81 17.43
C ALA A 309 16.85 9.98 18.65
N ASP A 310 15.79 10.38 19.34
CA ASP A 310 15.22 9.58 20.43
C ASP A 310 14.18 8.60 19.89
N VAL A 311 13.44 9.01 18.85
CA VAL A 311 12.46 8.21 18.11
C VAL A 311 12.62 8.43 16.60
N ILE A 312 12.47 7.36 15.82
CA ILE A 312 12.45 7.45 14.35
C ILE A 312 11.15 6.83 13.82
N LEU A 313 10.45 7.57 12.98
CA LEU A 313 9.30 7.14 12.22
C LEU A 313 9.74 6.98 10.76
N LEU A 314 9.29 5.94 10.06
CA LEU A 314 9.57 5.77 8.65
C LEU A 314 8.44 5.09 7.88
N ASP A 315 8.13 5.61 6.69
CA ASP A 315 7.17 5.05 5.72
C ASP A 315 7.84 4.89 4.34
N PRO A 316 8.80 3.97 4.20
CA PRO A 316 9.58 3.80 2.98
C PRO A 316 8.74 3.26 1.80
N PRO A 317 9.27 3.36 0.55
CA PRO A 317 8.62 2.77 -0.61
C PRO A 317 8.53 1.23 -0.51
N ARG A 318 7.77 0.61 -1.41
CA ARG A 318 7.54 -0.87 -1.49
C ARG A 318 8.80 -1.74 -1.42
N THR A 319 9.96 -1.21 -1.80
CA THR A 319 11.25 -1.90 -1.73
C THR A 319 11.80 -2.07 -0.31
N GLY A 320 11.21 -1.37 0.67
CA GLY A 320 11.72 -1.20 2.02
C GLY A 320 12.73 -0.05 2.13
N ALA A 321 13.19 0.22 3.35
CA ALA A 321 14.22 1.20 3.65
C ALA A 321 15.62 0.69 3.25
N GLY A 322 15.82 -0.62 3.38
CA GLY A 322 17.05 -1.30 2.98
C GLY A 322 18.22 -1.06 3.94
N ARG A 323 19.14 -2.03 3.95
CA ARG A 323 20.26 -2.10 4.91
C ARG A 323 21.04 -0.80 5.12
N PRO A 324 21.45 -0.04 4.09
CA PRO A 324 22.21 1.19 4.30
C PRO A 324 21.48 2.24 5.15
N VAL A 325 20.16 2.35 5.01
CA VAL A 325 19.33 3.26 5.82
C VAL A 325 19.24 2.74 7.25
N LEU A 326 18.95 1.44 7.41
CA LEU A 326 18.81 0.81 8.72
C LEU A 326 20.09 0.88 9.55
N GLU A 327 21.26 0.69 8.93
CA GLU A 327 22.57 0.85 9.57
C GLU A 327 22.78 2.28 10.09
N GLN A 328 22.32 3.29 9.35
CA GLN A 328 22.41 4.68 9.80
C GLN A 328 21.40 4.98 10.91
N ILE A 329 20.19 4.44 10.84
CA ILE A 329 19.20 4.50 11.93
C ILE A 329 19.82 3.92 13.21
N ALA A 330 20.39 2.72 13.14
CA ALA A 330 20.97 2.03 14.29
C ALA A 330 22.14 2.82 14.92
N LYS A 331 22.94 3.54 14.12
CA LYS A 331 24.01 4.41 14.64
C LYS A 331 23.51 5.57 15.50
N LEU A 332 22.30 6.07 15.24
CA LEU A 332 21.66 7.10 16.05
C LEU A 332 21.14 6.56 17.39
N LYS A 333 21.05 5.23 17.52
CA LYS A 333 20.54 4.51 18.71
C LYS A 333 19.21 5.06 19.25
N PRO A 334 18.19 5.30 18.39
CA PRO A 334 16.87 5.68 18.89
C PRO A 334 16.32 4.63 19.85
N ARG A 335 15.59 5.09 20.87
CA ARG A 335 14.90 4.21 21.82
C ARG A 335 13.77 3.43 21.14
N ARG A 336 13.13 4.05 20.14
CA ARG A 336 12.00 3.49 19.39
C ARG A 336 12.15 3.78 17.90
N VAL A 337 11.90 2.78 17.07
CA VAL A 337 11.72 2.95 15.62
C VAL A 337 10.34 2.43 15.25
N VAL A 338 9.52 3.23 14.57
CA VAL A 338 8.19 2.81 14.08
C VAL A 338 8.17 2.85 12.57
N TYR A 339 7.97 1.68 11.96
CA TYR A 339 8.07 1.44 10.53
C TYR A 339 6.70 1.13 9.95
N VAL A 340 6.25 1.91 8.97
CA VAL A 340 5.06 1.64 8.14
C VAL A 340 5.50 0.95 6.85
N ALA A 341 4.85 -0.14 6.46
CA ALA A 341 5.22 -0.93 5.30
C ALA A 341 4.00 -1.46 4.54
N CYS A 342 4.01 -1.24 3.23
CA CYS A 342 2.99 -1.73 2.29
C CYS A 342 3.37 -3.07 1.61
N ASP A 343 4.54 -3.63 1.93
CA ASP A 343 5.04 -4.89 1.38
C ASP A 343 5.61 -5.82 2.47
N PRO A 344 4.96 -6.96 2.75
CA PRO A 344 5.41 -7.90 3.78
C PRO A 344 6.80 -8.49 3.57
N ALA A 345 7.21 -8.70 2.31
CA ALA A 345 8.51 -9.29 2.02
C ALA A 345 9.65 -8.30 2.29
N SER A 346 9.46 -7.03 1.93
CA SER A 346 10.41 -5.96 2.25
C SER A 346 10.51 -5.71 3.75
N LEU A 347 9.38 -5.63 4.47
CA LEU A 347 9.40 -5.47 5.93
C LEU A 347 10.11 -6.65 6.62
N ALA A 348 9.82 -7.89 6.23
CA ALA A 348 10.47 -9.06 6.82
C ALA A 348 12.01 -9.06 6.63
N ARG A 349 12.51 -8.59 5.48
CA ARG A 349 13.97 -8.41 5.25
C ARG A 349 14.57 -7.32 6.14
N ASP A 350 13.85 -6.22 6.31
CA ASP A 350 14.28 -5.11 7.15
C ASP A 350 14.24 -5.48 8.63
N VAL A 351 13.26 -6.29 9.08
CA VAL A 351 13.23 -6.89 10.42
C VAL A 351 14.45 -7.77 10.68
N ALA A 352 14.83 -8.62 9.71
CA ALA A 352 16.04 -9.45 9.81
C ALA A 352 17.29 -8.58 9.98
N THR A 353 17.37 -7.49 9.22
CA THR A 353 18.49 -6.55 9.28
C THR A 353 18.52 -5.79 10.61
N PHE A 354 17.38 -5.34 11.13
CA PHE A 354 17.29 -4.72 12.45
C PHE A 354 17.76 -5.65 13.57
N ALA A 355 17.41 -6.95 13.50
CA ALA A 355 17.88 -7.95 14.46
C ALA A 355 19.42 -8.07 14.47
N GLU A 356 20.06 -8.06 13.31
CA GLU A 356 21.54 -8.04 13.21
C GLU A 356 22.15 -6.75 13.78
N LEU A 357 21.39 -5.65 13.77
CA LEU A 357 21.78 -4.34 14.28
C LEU A 357 21.42 -4.13 15.77
N GLY A 358 20.96 -5.18 16.46
CA GLY A 358 20.63 -5.16 17.88
C GLY A 358 19.26 -4.59 18.21
N TYR A 359 18.33 -4.57 17.25
CA TYR A 359 16.93 -4.18 17.48
C TYR A 359 16.01 -5.39 17.46
N GLU A 360 15.04 -5.40 18.37
CA GLU A 360 13.99 -6.40 18.42
C GLU A 360 12.68 -5.83 17.89
N LEU A 361 11.96 -6.64 17.11
CA LEU A 361 10.55 -6.38 16.79
C LEU A 361 9.74 -6.50 18.08
N ALA A 362 9.26 -5.36 18.58
CA ALA A 362 8.51 -5.26 19.82
C ALA A 362 6.99 -5.39 19.57
N GLU A 363 6.50 -4.80 18.48
CA GLU A 363 5.07 -4.77 18.14
C GLU A 363 4.88 -4.93 16.64
N LEU A 364 3.79 -5.57 16.22
CA LEU A 364 3.39 -5.69 14.82
C LEU A 364 1.87 -5.65 14.70
N ARG A 365 1.36 -4.76 13.85
CA ARG A 365 -0.07 -4.65 13.52
C ARG A 365 -0.23 -4.50 12.02
N ALA A 366 -1.25 -5.15 11.45
CA ALA A 366 -1.54 -5.05 10.03
C ALA A 366 -2.94 -4.48 9.78
N PHE A 367 -3.16 -3.93 8.59
CA PHE A 367 -4.37 -3.22 8.22
C PHE A 367 -4.81 -3.59 6.80
N ASP A 368 -6.10 -3.84 6.66
CA ASP A 368 -6.75 -3.97 5.37
C ASP A 368 -7.13 -2.59 4.81
N ALA A 369 -6.11 -1.81 4.43
CA ALA A 369 -6.31 -0.49 3.83
C ALA A 369 -6.70 -0.54 2.34
N PHE A 370 -6.64 -1.72 1.73
CA PHE A 370 -6.96 -1.95 0.32
C PHE A 370 -7.82 -3.22 0.16
N PRO A 371 -9.05 -3.22 0.69
CA PRO A 371 -9.94 -4.36 0.55
C PRO A 371 -10.21 -4.62 -0.94
N MET A 372 -10.52 -5.88 -1.28
CA MET A 372 -10.60 -6.41 -2.64
C MET A 372 -9.26 -6.59 -3.37
N THR A 373 -8.15 -6.27 -2.71
CA THR A 373 -6.79 -6.45 -3.25
C THR A 373 -5.91 -7.29 -2.30
N HIS A 374 -4.81 -7.84 -2.80
CA HIS A 374 -3.80 -8.50 -1.97
C HIS A 374 -2.97 -7.54 -1.10
N HIS A 375 -3.05 -6.23 -1.32
CA HIS A 375 -2.25 -5.26 -0.57
C HIS A 375 -2.64 -5.24 0.90
N VAL A 376 -1.63 -5.15 1.76
CA VAL A 376 -1.79 -5.08 3.21
C VAL A 376 -0.76 -4.08 3.74
N GLU A 377 -1.20 -3.24 4.66
CA GLU A 377 -0.32 -2.29 5.35
C GLU A 377 0.08 -2.86 6.70
N GLN A 378 1.31 -2.61 7.12
CA GLN A 378 1.88 -3.11 8.35
C GLN A 378 2.57 -1.98 9.09
N ILE A 379 2.39 -1.93 10.40
CA ILE A 379 3.12 -1.02 11.28
C ILE A 379 3.87 -1.89 12.29
N ALA A 380 5.18 -1.70 12.37
CA ALA A 380 6.07 -2.43 13.25
C ALA A 380 6.82 -1.47 14.18
N ALA A 381 6.96 -1.83 15.45
CA ALA A 381 7.80 -1.12 16.39
C ALA A 381 9.06 -1.91 16.69
N PHE A 382 10.19 -1.21 16.79
CA PHE A 382 11.46 -1.79 17.17
C PHE A 382 12.05 -1.09 18.39
N THR A 383 12.67 -1.85 19.27
CA THR A 383 13.42 -1.37 20.44
C THR A 383 14.82 -1.92 20.41
N LEU A 384 15.78 -1.15 20.94
CA LEU A 384 17.14 -1.65 21.13
C LEU A 384 17.12 -2.77 22.20
N ALA A 385 17.74 -3.90 21.88
CA ALA A 385 17.84 -5.09 22.74
C ALA A 385 18.76 -4.88 23.95
#